data_AF-A0A7X9GQN0-F1
#
_entry.id   AF-A0A7X9GQN0-F1
#
_cell.length_a   1.000
_cell.length_b   1.000
_cell.length_c   1.000
_cell.angle_alpha   90.00
_cell.angle_beta   90.00
_cell.angle_gamma   90.00
#
_symmetry.space_group_name_H-M   'P 1'
#
loop_
_entity.id
_entity.type
_entity.pdbx_description
1 polymer ?
#
loop_
_entity_poly.entity_id
_entity_poly.type
_entity_poly.pdbx_seq_one_letter_code
_entity_poly.pdbx_strand_id
1 'polypeptide(L)'
;MKNIIRIILLFVLLLLSILLKAKVRLPHLISDGMILQRGVELKIWGWADPKESIAITFLGKTYNIKANKEGHWSVLLPAQKAGGSYDLVINEITIKDILFGDVWLCSGQSNMELPIYRVLELYALEVKGISNSSIRSFRMPINYNFNEAGEYYKGVEWRCATPENILEFSAVAYFFAKELYDHYPIPIELINIAVGGTPAEA
;
A
#
# COMPACT_ATOMS: atom_id res chain seq x y z
N MET A 1 6.99 -51.43 22.43
CA MET A 1 5.93 -50.70 21.70
C MET A 1 5.83 -49.23 22.09
N LYS A 2 5.64 -48.86 23.38
CA LYS A 2 5.51 -47.45 23.81
C LYS A 2 6.69 -46.53 23.38
N ASN A 3 7.93 -47.02 23.41
CA ASN A 3 9.11 -46.23 23.02
C ASN A 3 9.20 -46.00 21.50
N ILE A 4 8.76 -46.96 20.69
CA ILE A 4 8.72 -46.83 19.22
C ILE A 4 7.67 -45.78 18.82
N ILE A 5 6.50 -45.81 19.48
CA ILE A 5 5.44 -44.81 19.25
C ILE A 5 5.93 -43.40 19.63
N ARG A 6 6.68 -43.25 20.74
CA ARG A 6 7.27 -41.95 21.12
C ARG A 6 8.30 -41.43 20.11
N ILE A 7 9.14 -42.30 19.56
CA ILE A 7 10.15 -41.92 18.55
C ILE A 7 9.47 -41.49 17.25
N ILE A 8 8.46 -42.23 16.80
CA ILE A 8 7.67 -41.86 15.60
C ILE A 8 6.97 -40.52 15.82
N LEU A 9 6.37 -40.29 17.00
CA LEU A 9 5.70 -39.02 17.31
C LEU A 9 6.68 -37.83 17.30
N LEU A 10 7.87 -38.00 17.87
CA LEU A 10 8.95 -36.99 17.85
C LEU A 10 9.43 -36.69 16.43
N PHE A 11 9.58 -37.72 15.59
CA PHE A 11 9.99 -37.56 14.19
C PHE A 11 8.92 -36.85 13.35
N VAL A 12 7.64 -37.16 13.59
CA VAL A 12 6.50 -36.47 12.95
C VAL A 12 6.43 -35.00 13.38
N LEU A 13 6.61 -34.71 14.67
CA LEU A 13 6.68 -33.33 15.19
C LEU A 13 7.86 -32.54 14.60
N LEU A 14 9.02 -33.19 14.39
CA LEU A 14 10.18 -32.59 13.76
C LEU A 14 9.98 -32.33 12.25
N LEU A 15 9.22 -33.18 11.56
CA LEU A 15 8.84 -32.95 10.16
C LEU A 15 7.82 -31.82 10.01
N LEU A 16 6.89 -31.69 10.97
CA LEU A 16 5.90 -30.62 11.03
C LEU A 16 6.53 -29.24 11.31
N SER A 17 7.62 -29.16 12.06
CA SER A 17 8.31 -27.88 12.31
C SER A 17 9.04 -27.32 11.09
N ILE A 18 9.42 -28.17 10.13
CA ILE A 18 10.03 -27.76 8.85
C ILE A 18 8.97 -27.14 7.91
N LEU A 19 7.69 -27.43 8.13
CA LEU A 19 6.56 -26.90 7.35
C LEU A 19 6.05 -25.55 7.85
N LEU A 20 6.50 -25.05 9.01
CA LEU A 20 6.22 -23.67 9.40
C LEU A 20 7.07 -22.72 8.54
N LYS A 21 6.48 -22.26 7.43
CA LYS A 21 6.95 -21.04 6.77
C LYS A 21 6.57 -19.86 7.65
N ALA A 22 7.56 -19.29 8.31
CA ALA A 22 7.46 -17.96 8.87
C ALA A 22 7.00 -17.01 7.75
N LYS A 23 5.98 -16.19 8.03
CA LYS A 23 5.28 -15.42 7.00
C LYS A 23 5.61 -13.95 7.16
N VAL A 24 6.35 -13.41 6.19
CA VAL A 24 6.52 -11.96 6.05
C VAL A 24 5.15 -11.31 5.93
N ARG A 25 4.92 -10.24 6.71
CA ARG A 25 3.73 -9.41 6.66
C ARG A 25 4.13 -7.98 6.31
N LEU A 26 3.33 -7.36 5.44
CA LEU A 26 3.56 -6.00 4.98
C LEU A 26 2.47 -5.05 5.50
N PRO A 27 2.77 -3.75 5.64
CA PRO A 27 1.73 -2.74 5.78
C PRO A 27 0.81 -2.79 4.56
N HIS A 28 -0.49 -2.56 4.73
CA HIS A 28 -1.45 -2.58 3.62
C HIS A 28 -1.16 -1.53 2.54
N LEU A 29 -0.48 -0.43 2.91
CA LEU A 29 0.01 0.58 1.98
C LEU A 29 1.06 0.01 1.01
N ILE A 30 1.80 -1.02 1.41
CA ILE A 30 2.79 -1.68 0.55
C ILE A 30 2.07 -2.83 -0.17
N SER A 31 1.46 -2.50 -1.29
CA SER A 31 0.63 -3.40 -2.09
C SER A 31 0.63 -3.02 -3.57
N ASP A 32 0.03 -3.86 -4.41
CA ASP A 32 0.00 -3.69 -5.86
C ASP A 32 -0.58 -2.33 -6.25
N GLY A 33 0.01 -1.70 -7.26
CA GLY A 33 -0.50 -0.44 -7.79
C GLY A 33 -0.12 0.80 -6.97
N MET A 34 0.73 0.71 -5.96
CA MET A 34 1.19 1.92 -5.25
C MET A 34 2.11 2.81 -6.11
N ILE A 35 2.11 4.11 -5.85
CA ILE A 35 3.12 5.05 -6.34
C ILE A 35 3.99 5.50 -5.17
N LEU A 36 5.31 5.37 -5.31
CA LEU A 36 6.30 5.74 -4.31
C LEU A 36 6.93 7.11 -4.61
N GLN A 37 7.35 7.84 -3.59
CA GLN A 37 8.00 9.15 -3.76
C GLN A 37 9.30 9.02 -4.55
N ARG A 38 9.39 9.73 -5.68
CA ARG A 38 10.61 9.80 -6.50
C ARG A 38 11.68 10.68 -5.86
N GLY A 39 12.93 10.50 -6.28
CA GLY A 39 14.05 11.39 -5.95
C GLY A 39 14.58 11.30 -4.52
N VAL A 40 14.06 10.37 -3.72
CA VAL A 40 14.47 10.15 -2.33
C VAL A 40 14.77 8.69 -2.06
N GLU A 41 15.61 8.42 -1.08
CA GLU A 41 15.76 7.06 -0.56
C GLU A 41 14.46 6.62 0.13
N LEU A 42 14.01 5.39 -0.13
CA LEU A 42 12.72 4.90 0.32
C LEU A 42 12.87 3.76 1.31
N LYS A 43 12.18 3.88 2.43
CA LYS A 43 12.09 2.83 3.43
C LYS A 43 10.94 1.88 3.12
N ILE A 44 11.27 0.65 2.73
CA ILE A 44 10.33 -0.48 2.72
C ILE A 44 10.49 -1.23 4.03
N TRP A 45 9.38 -1.63 4.64
CA TRP A 45 9.37 -2.22 5.96
C TRP A 45 8.20 -3.18 6.14
N GLY A 46 8.27 -3.98 7.20
CA GLY A 46 7.20 -4.90 7.56
C GLY A 46 7.51 -5.67 8.83
N TRP A 47 6.80 -6.77 8.99
CA TRP A 47 6.93 -7.71 10.11
C TRP A 47 7.27 -9.10 9.60
N ALA A 48 7.94 -9.89 10.43
CA ALA A 48 8.33 -11.27 10.18
C ALA A 48 8.59 -11.94 11.55
N ASP A 49 8.89 -13.23 11.58
CA ASP A 49 9.30 -13.86 12.82
C ASP A 49 10.66 -13.31 13.28
N PRO A 50 10.94 -13.23 14.60
CA PRO A 50 12.21 -12.71 15.08
C PRO A 50 13.41 -13.43 14.47
N LYS A 51 14.39 -12.66 13.95
CA LYS A 51 15.59 -13.16 13.25
C LYS A 51 15.33 -13.89 11.92
N GLU A 52 14.10 -13.89 11.41
CA GLU A 52 13.78 -14.42 10.08
C GLU A 52 14.62 -13.69 9.02
N SER A 53 15.08 -14.43 8.00
CA SER A 53 15.83 -13.85 6.89
C SER A 53 14.85 -13.40 5.80
N ILE A 54 14.98 -12.15 5.37
CA ILE A 54 14.17 -11.55 4.32
C ILE A 54 15.09 -11.19 3.15
N ALA A 55 14.76 -11.71 1.97
CA ALA A 55 15.38 -11.37 0.69
C ALA A 55 14.44 -10.45 -0.09
N ILE A 56 14.93 -9.25 -0.39
CA ILE A 56 14.17 -8.23 -1.12
C ILE A 56 14.84 -8.01 -2.45
N THR A 57 14.15 -8.25 -3.56
CA THR A 57 14.67 -8.04 -4.91
C THR A 57 13.94 -6.89 -5.59
N PHE A 58 14.71 -5.89 -6.01
CA PHE A 58 14.21 -4.70 -6.70
C PHE A 58 15.19 -4.31 -7.80
N LEU A 59 14.70 -4.14 -9.03
CA LEU A 59 15.51 -3.80 -10.21
C LEU A 59 16.76 -4.69 -10.38
N GLY A 60 16.59 -6.01 -10.19
CA GLY A 60 17.66 -7.00 -10.30
C GLY A 60 18.70 -6.99 -9.17
N LYS A 61 18.55 -6.12 -8.16
CA LYS A 61 19.39 -6.12 -6.96
C LYS A 61 18.67 -6.82 -5.82
N THR A 62 19.39 -7.67 -5.10
CA THR A 62 18.87 -8.38 -3.93
C THR A 62 19.50 -7.83 -2.65
N TYR A 63 18.65 -7.46 -1.69
CA TYR A 63 19.00 -7.01 -0.35
C TYR A 63 18.62 -8.10 0.64
N ASN A 64 19.58 -8.61 1.39
CA ASN A 64 19.35 -9.62 2.41
C ASN A 64 19.42 -8.99 3.79
N ILE A 65 18.32 -9.07 4.53
CA ILE A 65 18.21 -8.52 5.89
C ILE A 65 17.63 -9.57 6.84
N LYS A 66 17.65 -9.27 8.15
CA LYS A 66 16.96 -10.08 9.14
C LYS A 66 16.01 -9.22 9.96
N ALA A 67 14.87 -9.78 10.33
CA ALA A 67 14.00 -9.15 11.31
C ALA A 67 14.70 -9.06 12.68
N ASN A 68 14.42 -7.99 13.40
CA ASN A 68 14.95 -7.80 14.74
C ASN A 68 14.28 -8.74 15.76
N LYS A 69 14.55 -8.56 17.06
CA LYS A 69 14.01 -9.43 18.12
C LYS A 69 12.50 -9.28 18.28
N GLU A 70 11.96 -8.15 17.86
CA GLU A 70 10.54 -7.78 17.90
C GLU A 70 9.82 -8.16 16.60
N GLY A 71 10.52 -8.72 15.61
CA GLY A 71 9.96 -9.10 14.31
C GLY A 71 9.88 -7.97 13.29
N HIS A 72 10.35 -6.76 13.60
CA HIS A 72 10.40 -5.64 12.65
C HIS A 72 11.59 -5.75 11.70
N TRP A 73 11.38 -5.37 10.45
CA TRP A 73 12.46 -5.26 9.46
C TRP A 73 12.24 -4.04 8.56
N SER A 74 13.34 -3.53 7.99
CA SER A 74 13.28 -2.51 6.95
C SER A 74 14.51 -2.54 6.05
N VAL A 75 14.34 -2.09 4.81
CA VAL A 75 15.40 -1.83 3.86
C VAL A 75 15.26 -0.42 3.29
N LEU A 76 16.37 0.19 2.92
CA LEU A 76 16.42 1.45 2.20
C LEU A 76 16.70 1.15 0.73
N LEU A 77 15.73 1.50 -0.13
CA LEU A 77 15.87 1.42 -1.58
C LEU A 77 16.44 2.76 -2.09
N PRO A 78 17.41 2.73 -3.01
CA PRO A 78 18.00 3.95 -3.54
C PRO A 78 16.95 4.78 -4.27
N ALA A 79 17.18 6.09 -4.35
CA ALA A 79 16.31 7.01 -5.06
C ALA A 79 16.09 6.59 -6.52
N GLN A 80 14.83 6.62 -6.96
CA GLN A 80 14.45 6.38 -8.34
C GLN A 80 13.95 7.67 -8.99
N LYS A 81 14.10 7.74 -10.33
CA LYS A 81 13.46 8.78 -11.13
C LYS A 81 11.96 8.49 -11.25
N ALA A 82 11.18 9.50 -11.67
CA ALA A 82 9.78 9.30 -12.01
C ALA A 82 9.61 8.22 -13.10
N GLY A 83 8.54 7.44 -13.01
CA GLY A 83 8.19 6.43 -14.02
C GLY A 83 7.98 5.03 -13.43
N GLY A 84 8.09 4.01 -14.28
CA GLY A 84 7.74 2.62 -13.97
C GLY A 84 7.07 1.95 -15.19
N SER A 85 6.39 0.80 -15.02
CA SER A 85 6.17 0.10 -13.75
C SER A 85 7.30 -0.86 -13.38
N TYR A 86 7.44 -1.10 -12.08
CA TYR A 86 8.39 -2.04 -11.52
C TYR A 86 7.71 -3.03 -10.57
N ASP A 87 8.38 -4.16 -10.37
CA ASP A 87 7.98 -5.16 -9.38
C ASP A 87 8.98 -5.17 -8.22
N LEU A 88 8.46 -5.42 -7.02
CA LEU A 88 9.22 -5.62 -5.80
C LEU A 88 8.92 -7.01 -5.25
N VAL A 89 9.95 -7.85 -5.15
CA VAL A 89 9.82 -9.20 -4.61
C VAL A 89 10.37 -9.24 -3.20
N ILE A 90 9.59 -9.73 -2.25
CA ILE A 90 9.97 -9.87 -0.83
C ILE A 90 9.68 -11.31 -0.45
N ASN A 91 10.72 -12.14 -0.37
CA ASN A 91 10.62 -13.60 -0.30
C ASN A 91 9.66 -14.14 -1.40
N GLU A 92 8.53 -14.73 -1.03
CA GLU A 92 7.50 -15.23 -1.94
C GLU A 92 6.43 -14.19 -2.35
N ILE A 93 6.42 -13.01 -1.74
CA ILE A 93 5.46 -11.95 -2.03
C ILE A 93 5.98 -11.12 -3.20
N THR A 94 5.17 -10.96 -4.25
CA THR A 94 5.46 -10.04 -5.36
C THR A 94 4.47 -8.90 -5.32
N ILE A 95 4.98 -7.68 -5.15
CA ILE A 95 4.21 -6.45 -5.30
C ILE A 95 4.43 -5.95 -6.71
N LYS A 96 3.34 -5.72 -7.44
CA LYS A 96 3.35 -5.40 -8.86
C LYS A 96 2.92 -3.97 -9.12
N ASP A 97 3.27 -3.51 -10.32
CA ASP A 97 2.80 -2.23 -10.85
C ASP A 97 3.16 -1.04 -9.94
N ILE A 98 4.40 -0.99 -9.47
CA ILE A 98 4.90 0.13 -8.67
C ILE A 98 5.37 1.24 -9.60
N LEU A 99 4.82 2.44 -9.45
CA LEU A 99 5.37 3.64 -10.09
C LEU A 99 6.16 4.48 -9.07
N PHE A 100 6.97 5.39 -9.59
CA PHE A 100 7.64 6.42 -8.84
C PHE A 100 7.17 7.79 -9.31
N GLY A 101 6.75 8.63 -8.36
CA GLY A 101 6.01 9.85 -8.62
C GLY A 101 5.99 10.79 -7.43
N ASP A 102 5.03 11.71 -7.42
CA ASP A 102 4.81 12.66 -6.33
C ASP A 102 3.63 12.19 -5.46
N VAL A 103 3.86 12.08 -4.15
CA VAL A 103 2.89 11.51 -3.20
C VAL A 103 2.24 12.63 -2.38
N TRP A 104 0.91 12.68 -2.40
CA TRP A 104 0.13 13.70 -1.70
C TRP A 104 -0.77 13.09 -0.64
N LEU A 105 -0.70 13.64 0.56
CA LEU A 105 -1.61 13.30 1.65
C LEU A 105 -2.80 14.26 1.65
N CYS A 106 -3.98 13.72 1.42
CA CYS A 106 -5.25 14.45 1.37
C CYS A 106 -5.97 14.27 2.70
N SER A 107 -5.83 15.25 3.60
CA SER A 107 -6.43 15.24 4.94
C SER A 107 -7.38 16.42 5.15
N GLY A 108 -8.19 16.33 6.20
CA GLY A 108 -9.19 17.33 6.56
C GLY A 108 -10.57 16.71 6.69
N GLN A 109 -11.59 17.51 6.37
CA GLN A 109 -13.00 17.19 6.59
C GLN A 109 -13.77 17.04 5.27
N SER A 110 -15.10 17.27 5.32
CA SER A 110 -16.06 16.93 4.26
C SER A 110 -15.73 17.52 2.88
N ASN A 111 -15.11 18.70 2.83
CA ASN A 111 -14.73 19.32 1.55
C ASN A 111 -13.54 18.62 0.87
N MET A 112 -12.59 18.08 1.65
CA MET A 112 -11.51 17.25 1.11
C MET A 112 -12.02 15.83 0.84
N GLU A 113 -12.96 15.32 1.64
CA GLU A 113 -13.57 14.02 1.40
C GLU A 113 -14.48 14.00 0.15
N LEU A 114 -15.07 15.15 -0.22
CA LEU A 114 -16.15 15.28 -1.20
C LEU A 114 -15.90 14.46 -2.49
N PRO A 115 -16.64 13.37 -2.71
CA PRO A 115 -16.41 12.48 -3.84
C PRO A 115 -16.94 13.05 -5.16
N ILE A 116 -16.32 12.64 -6.28
CA ILE A 116 -16.67 13.10 -7.63
C ILE A 116 -18.14 12.87 -7.99
N TYR A 117 -18.74 11.75 -7.56
CA TYR A 117 -20.15 11.47 -7.87
C TYR A 117 -21.11 12.59 -7.38
N ARG A 118 -20.72 13.34 -6.34
CA ARG A 118 -21.52 14.44 -5.78
C ARG A 118 -21.39 15.75 -6.54
N VAL A 119 -20.47 15.85 -7.49
CA VAL A 119 -20.22 17.07 -8.28
C VAL A 119 -20.41 16.85 -9.79
N LEU A 120 -20.99 15.72 -10.18
CA LEU A 120 -21.21 15.37 -11.60
C LEU A 120 -22.10 16.37 -12.34
N GLU A 121 -23.03 17.05 -11.67
CA GLU A 121 -23.86 18.08 -12.30
C GLU A 121 -23.00 19.17 -12.99
N LEU A 122 -21.85 19.50 -12.40
CA LEU A 122 -20.92 20.50 -12.92
C LEU A 122 -19.80 19.86 -13.76
N TYR A 123 -19.32 18.68 -13.38
CA TYR A 123 -18.06 18.13 -13.91
C TYR A 123 -18.19 16.79 -14.65
N ALA A 124 -19.40 16.37 -15.04
CA ALA A 124 -19.60 15.10 -15.75
C ALA A 124 -18.73 14.97 -17.01
N LEU A 125 -18.52 16.06 -17.76
CA LEU A 125 -17.71 16.04 -18.98
C LEU A 125 -16.21 15.89 -18.68
N GLU A 126 -15.71 16.52 -17.63
CA GLU A 126 -14.31 16.43 -17.20
C GLU A 126 -13.94 15.02 -16.78
N VAL A 127 -14.90 14.27 -16.21
CA VAL A 127 -14.65 12.92 -15.72
C VAL A 127 -15.05 11.80 -16.66
N LYS A 128 -15.63 12.15 -17.81
CA LYS A 128 -16.13 11.17 -18.78
C LYS A 128 -14.97 10.51 -19.51
N GLY A 129 -14.89 9.18 -19.39
CA GLY A 129 -13.92 8.39 -20.16
C GLY A 129 -12.47 8.57 -19.73
N ILE A 130 -12.20 9.15 -18.54
CA ILE A 130 -10.85 9.20 -17.99
C ILE A 130 -10.30 7.79 -17.87
N SER A 131 -9.11 7.58 -18.40
CA SER A 131 -8.30 6.39 -18.12
C SER A 131 -6.85 6.84 -17.96
N ASN A 132 -6.46 7.14 -16.73
CA ASN A 132 -5.09 7.54 -16.39
C ASN A 132 -4.58 6.66 -15.24
N SER A 133 -3.78 5.66 -15.58
CA SER A 133 -3.15 4.77 -14.60
C SER A 133 -2.00 5.43 -13.82
N SER A 134 -1.59 6.65 -14.18
CA SER A 134 -0.54 7.40 -13.48
C SER A 134 -1.10 8.30 -12.38
N ILE A 135 -2.41 8.46 -12.27
CA ILE A 135 -3.06 9.07 -11.10
C ILE A 135 -3.74 7.95 -10.32
N ARG A 136 -3.32 7.76 -9.07
CA ARG A 136 -3.85 6.70 -8.21
C ARG A 136 -4.31 7.28 -6.89
N SER A 137 -5.24 6.58 -6.25
CA SER A 137 -5.72 6.94 -4.92
C SER A 137 -5.84 5.72 -4.02
N PHE A 138 -5.43 5.92 -2.78
CA PHE A 138 -5.74 5.06 -1.65
C PHE A 138 -6.65 5.83 -0.71
N ARG A 139 -7.88 5.36 -0.55
CA ARG A 139 -8.84 5.95 0.37
C ARG A 139 -8.94 5.08 1.61
N MET A 140 -8.64 5.67 2.76
CA MET A 140 -8.84 5.02 4.03
C MET A 140 -10.34 4.83 4.29
N PRO A 141 -10.82 3.61 4.60
CA PRO A 141 -12.22 3.39 4.91
C PRO A 141 -12.57 4.03 6.23
N ILE A 142 -13.73 4.66 6.29
CA ILE A 142 -14.23 5.29 7.52
C ILE A 142 -14.87 4.22 8.37
N ASN A 143 -14.39 4.05 9.61
CA ASN A 143 -14.95 3.13 10.58
C ASN A 143 -15.18 3.87 11.91
N TYR A 144 -16.44 3.93 12.34
CA TYR A 144 -16.85 4.58 13.59
C TYR A 144 -16.81 3.61 14.78
N ASN A 145 -15.72 2.84 14.92
CA ASN A 145 -15.49 1.99 16.08
C ASN A 145 -14.52 2.68 17.05
N PHE A 146 -15.09 3.30 18.09
CA PHE A 146 -14.35 3.99 19.15
C PHE A 146 -13.96 3.08 20.32
N ASN A 147 -14.41 1.81 20.31
CA ASN A 147 -14.27 0.90 21.45
C ASN A 147 -13.08 -0.06 21.31
N GLU A 148 -12.61 -0.32 20.08
CA GLU A 148 -11.50 -1.22 19.82
C GLU A 148 -10.59 -0.65 18.72
N ALA A 149 -9.27 -0.81 18.89
CA ALA A 149 -8.29 -0.58 17.83
C ALA A 149 -8.43 -1.71 16.78
N GLY A 150 -9.23 -1.46 15.76
CA GLY A 150 -9.47 -2.41 14.67
C GLY A 150 -8.36 -2.47 13.62
N GLU A 151 -8.36 -3.54 12.83
CA GLU A 151 -7.58 -3.61 11.58
C GLU A 151 -8.32 -2.86 10.47
N TYR A 152 -8.28 -1.52 10.51
CA TYR A 152 -9.04 -0.61 9.64
C TYR A 152 -8.61 -0.59 8.15
N TYR A 153 -7.87 -1.60 7.70
CA TYR A 153 -7.18 -1.61 6.40
C TYR A 153 -7.61 -2.77 5.49
N LYS A 154 -8.56 -3.62 5.94
CA LYS A 154 -9.01 -4.78 5.16
C LYS A 154 -9.79 -4.34 3.93
N GLY A 155 -9.37 -4.85 2.77
CA GLY A 155 -10.02 -4.59 1.48
C GLY A 155 -9.70 -3.24 0.85
N VAL A 156 -8.69 -2.53 1.36
CA VAL A 156 -8.22 -1.28 0.75
C VAL A 156 -7.13 -1.60 -0.26
N GLU A 157 -7.23 -0.97 -1.41
CA GLU A 157 -6.40 -1.21 -2.59
C GLU A 157 -6.11 0.13 -3.27
N TRP A 158 -4.96 0.23 -3.92
CA TRP A 158 -4.63 1.39 -4.75
C TRP A 158 -5.48 1.36 -6.01
N ARG A 159 -6.23 2.43 -6.27
CA ARG A 159 -7.13 2.52 -7.41
C ARG A 159 -6.60 3.52 -8.42
N CYS A 160 -6.59 3.15 -9.70
CA CYS A 160 -6.28 4.05 -10.80
C CYS A 160 -7.45 4.98 -11.10
N ALA A 161 -7.18 6.17 -11.63
CA ALA A 161 -8.20 7.06 -12.17
C ALA A 161 -8.76 6.50 -13.48
N THR A 162 -9.72 5.58 -13.36
CA THR A 162 -10.46 4.94 -14.46
C THR A 162 -11.96 5.24 -14.32
N PRO A 163 -12.79 5.00 -15.36
CA PRO A 163 -14.21 5.29 -15.27
C PRO A 163 -14.91 4.53 -14.13
N GLU A 164 -14.40 3.34 -13.78
CA GLU A 164 -14.94 2.50 -12.72
C GLU A 164 -14.64 3.04 -11.32
N ASN A 165 -13.51 3.71 -11.14
CA ASN A 165 -12.99 4.11 -9.83
C ASN A 165 -13.19 5.59 -9.53
N ILE A 166 -13.19 6.44 -10.57
CA ILE A 166 -13.07 7.89 -10.45
C ILE A 166 -14.19 8.52 -9.60
N LEU A 167 -15.38 7.92 -9.62
CA LEU A 167 -16.54 8.45 -8.89
C LEU A 167 -16.32 8.54 -7.38
N GLU A 168 -15.50 7.66 -6.83
CA GLU A 168 -15.20 7.59 -5.39
C GLU A 168 -13.97 8.40 -4.96
N PHE A 169 -13.26 9.01 -5.92
CA PHE A 169 -12.12 9.88 -5.60
C PHE A 169 -12.63 11.19 -5.02
N SER A 170 -11.84 11.80 -4.14
CA SER A 170 -12.05 13.20 -3.76
C SER A 170 -11.96 14.10 -4.99
N ALA A 171 -12.99 14.92 -5.22
CA ALA A 171 -13.05 15.84 -6.33
C ALA A 171 -11.89 16.83 -6.29
N VAL A 172 -11.64 17.44 -5.13
CA VAL A 172 -10.54 18.41 -4.95
C VAL A 172 -9.19 17.74 -5.22
N ALA A 173 -8.95 16.57 -4.61
CA ALA A 173 -7.68 15.86 -4.78
C ALA A 173 -7.45 15.43 -6.23
N TYR A 174 -8.50 14.93 -6.90
CA TYR A 174 -8.40 14.49 -8.28
C TYR A 174 -8.13 15.65 -9.24
N PHE A 175 -8.89 16.74 -9.17
CA PHE A 175 -8.66 17.88 -10.08
C PHE A 175 -7.30 18.53 -9.87
N PHE A 176 -6.84 18.58 -8.62
CA PHE A 176 -5.46 18.97 -8.30
C PHE A 176 -4.42 18.05 -8.96
N ALA A 177 -4.58 16.73 -8.81
CA ALA A 177 -3.68 15.76 -9.44
C ALA A 177 -3.73 15.84 -10.97
N LYS A 178 -4.93 15.97 -11.56
CA LYS A 178 -5.10 16.11 -13.00
C LYS A 178 -4.33 17.32 -13.52
N GLU A 179 -4.53 18.48 -12.91
CA GLU A 179 -3.87 19.72 -13.32
C GLU A 179 -2.34 19.62 -13.21
N LEU A 180 -1.84 19.05 -12.11
CA LEU A 180 -0.41 18.80 -11.92
C LEU A 180 0.14 17.83 -12.96
N TYR A 181 -0.56 16.73 -13.24
CA TYR A 181 -0.13 15.73 -14.20
C TYR A 181 -0.08 16.29 -15.63
N ASP A 182 -1.08 17.11 -15.99
CA ASP A 182 -1.16 17.74 -17.31
C ASP A 182 0.02 18.72 -17.54
N HIS A 183 0.46 19.42 -16.49
CA HIS A 183 1.63 20.30 -16.53
C HIS A 183 2.96 19.56 -16.39
N TYR A 184 2.99 18.53 -15.55
CA TYR A 184 4.16 17.75 -15.18
C TYR A 184 3.79 16.27 -15.28
N PRO A 185 4.06 15.59 -16.41
CA PRO A 185 3.63 14.22 -16.67
C PRO A 185 4.41 13.21 -15.81
N ILE A 186 4.10 13.20 -14.52
CA ILE A 186 4.78 12.51 -13.43
C ILE A 186 3.68 11.79 -12.65
N PRO A 187 3.81 10.49 -12.34
CA PRO A 187 2.78 9.79 -11.59
C PRO A 187 2.43 10.48 -10.27
N ILE A 188 1.15 10.50 -9.90
CA ILE A 188 0.65 11.19 -8.71
C ILE A 188 -0.14 10.20 -7.85
N GLU A 189 0.26 10.09 -6.59
CA GLU A 189 -0.44 9.31 -5.57
C GLU A 189 -1.30 10.21 -4.69
N LEU A 190 -2.53 9.79 -4.42
CA LEU A 190 -3.47 10.49 -3.55
C LEU A 190 -3.84 9.60 -2.36
N ILE A 191 -3.22 9.84 -1.21
CA ILE A 191 -3.57 9.16 0.03
C ILE A 191 -4.66 9.96 0.74
N ASN A 192 -5.91 9.54 0.58
CA ASN A 192 -7.06 10.21 1.17
C ASN A 192 -7.41 9.63 2.54
N ILE A 193 -7.28 10.48 3.56
CA ILE A 193 -7.59 10.21 4.96
C ILE A 193 -8.60 11.22 5.52
N ALA A 194 -9.26 12.00 4.67
CA ALA A 194 -10.23 13.01 5.10
C ALA A 194 -11.53 12.36 5.58
N VAL A 195 -12.10 12.90 6.65
CA VAL A 195 -13.34 12.41 7.27
C VAL A 195 -14.26 13.58 7.61
N GLY A 196 -15.42 13.63 6.97
CA GLY A 196 -16.43 14.67 7.20
C GLY A 196 -16.90 14.75 8.65
N GLY A 197 -17.15 15.98 9.13
CA GLY A 197 -17.69 16.23 10.47
C GLY A 197 -16.70 16.02 11.62
N THR A 198 -15.40 15.85 11.32
CA THR A 198 -14.36 15.79 12.35
C THR A 198 -13.91 17.19 12.74
N PRO A 199 -13.94 17.55 14.05
CA PRO A 199 -13.39 18.82 14.50
C PRO A 199 -11.86 18.77 14.50
N ALA A 200 -11.22 19.94 14.38
CA ALA A 200 -9.76 20.04 14.48
C ALA A 200 -9.23 19.80 15.91
N GLU A 201 -10.06 20.05 16.92
CA GLU A 201 -9.79 19.85 18.35
C GLU A 201 -10.94 19.04 18.98
N ALA A 202 -10.68 18.38 20.10
CA ALA A 202 -11.68 17.62 20.88
C ALA A 202 -11.79 18.17 22.31
#